data_AF-A0A931TBZ8-F1
#
_entry.id   AF-A0A931TBZ8-F1
#
_cell.length_a   1.000
_cell.length_b   1.000
_cell.length_c   1.000
_cell.angle_alpha   90.00
_cell.angle_beta   90.00
_cell.angle_gamma   90.00
#
_symmetry.space_group_name_H-M   'P 1'
#
loop_
_entity.id
_entity.type
_entity.pdbx_description
1 polymer ?
#
loop_
_entity_poly.entity_id
_entity_poly.type
_entity_poly.pdbx_seq_one_letter_code
_entity_poly.pdbx_strand_id
1 'polypeptide(L)' 'MTSLPAVALKVGANRVLRGNRFSHPCGNPALAPADERAWRLALVRRAIEVLSTRVEGPTLFEPQEAA' A
#
# COMPACT_ATOMS: atom_id res chain seq x y z
N MET A 1 17.84 8.24 -0.22
CA MET A 1 16.48 8.33 -0.81
C MET A 1 15.47 7.86 0.21
N THR A 2 14.65 8.75 0.77
CA THR A 2 13.63 8.37 1.77
C THR A 2 12.33 8.03 1.05
N SER A 3 11.91 6.78 1.07
CA SER A 3 10.63 6.34 0.51
C SER A 3 9.48 6.62 1.49
N LEU A 4 8.27 6.85 0.99
CA LEU A 4 7.06 7.09 1.81
C LEU A 4 6.87 6.04 2.93
N PRO A 5 7.05 4.72 2.69
CA PRO A 5 6.92 3.72 3.76
C PRO A 5 7.95 3.89 4.87
N ALA A 6 9.19 4.29 4.54
CA ALA A 6 10.23 4.50 5.54
C ALA A 6 9.95 5.71 6.43
N VAL A 7 9.35 6.78 5.89
CA VAL A 7 8.88 7.91 6.70
C VAL A 7 7.75 7.48 7.62
N ALA A 8 6.76 6.75 7.10
CA ALA A 8 5.61 6.28 7.87
C ALA A 8 6.04 5.42 9.08
N LEU A 9 7.02 4.53 8.89
CA LEU A 9 7.58 3.74 9.99
C LEU A 9 8.32 4.62 11.01
N LYS A 10 9.10 5.60 10.57
CA LYS A 10 9.84 6.51 11.47
C LYS A 10 8.93 7.39 12.33
N VAL A 11 7.76 7.78 11.82
CA VAL A 11 6.76 8.55 12.59
C VAL A 11 5.87 7.67 13.48
N GLY A 12 6.11 6.36 13.51
CA GLY A 12 5.38 5.42 14.39
C GLY A 12 4.02 5.00 13.85
N ALA A 13 3.81 5.01 12.53
CA ALA A 13 2.57 4.48 11.96
C ALA A 13 2.43 2.98 12.28
N ASN A 14 1.33 2.62 12.96
CA ASN A 14 1.06 1.25 13.40
C ASN A 14 1.02 0.23 12.25
N ARG A 15 0.43 0.62 11.12
CA ARG A 15 0.25 -0.22 9.94
C ARG A 15 0.54 0.59 8.69
N VAL A 16 1.52 0.16 7.91
CA VAL A 16 1.95 0.85 6.69
C VAL A 16 1.75 -0.09 5.51
N LEU A 17 0.78 0.18 4.64
CA LEU A 17 0.64 -0.56 3.38
C LEU A 17 1.46 0.14 2.30
N ARG A 18 2.35 -0.60 1.62
CA ARG A 18 3.12 -0.07 0.51
C ARG A 18 2.24 0.08 -0.74
N GLY A 19 2.34 1.25 -1.38
CA GLY A 19 1.72 1.55 -2.66
C GLY A 19 2.63 1.31 -3.85
N ASN A 20 2.30 1.84 -5.03
CA ASN A 20 3.06 1.63 -6.28
C ASN A 20 4.38 2.45 -6.32
N ARG A 21 4.28 3.77 -6.54
CA ARG A 21 5.43 4.68 -6.64
C ARG A 21 5.19 5.95 -5.85
N PHE A 22 6.24 6.73 -5.61
CA PHE A 22 6.14 7.99 -4.88
C PHE A 22 5.13 8.97 -5.50
N SER A 23 5.16 9.14 -6.83
CA SER A 23 4.27 10.05 -7.55
C SER A 23 2.83 9.55 -7.67
N HIS A 24 2.64 8.22 -7.58
CA HIS A 24 1.34 7.58 -7.72
C HIS A 24 1.23 6.49 -6.64
N PRO A 25 1.05 6.87 -5.36
CA PRO A 25 1.08 5.90 -4.26
C PRO A 25 -0.12 4.93 -4.36
N CYS A 26 -1.28 5.44 -4.77
CA CYS A 26 -2.53 4.69 -4.85
C CYS A 26 -3.02 4.48 -6.28
N GLY A 27 -2.14 4.51 -7.28
CA GLY A 27 -2.53 4.31 -8.69
C GLY A 27 -1.38 3.79 -9.55
N ASN A 28 -1.72 3.30 -10.74
CA ASN A 28 -0.72 2.85 -11.71
C ASN A 28 -1.03 3.36 -13.12
N PRO A 29 -0.39 4.47 -13.56
CA PRO A 29 -0.66 5.07 -14.87
C PRO A 29 -0.13 4.23 -16.05
N ALA A 30 0.66 3.19 -15.80
CA ALA A 30 1.17 2.30 -16.85
C ALA A 30 0.15 1.23 -17.28
N LEU A 31 -0.97 1.09 -16.57
CA LEU A 31 -2.02 0.11 -16.85
C LEU A 31 -3.15 0.71 -17.68
N ALA A 32 -3.87 -0.13 -18.42
CA ALA A 32 -5.12 0.26 -19.05
C ALA A 32 -6.19 0.63 -18.00
N PRO A 33 -7.19 1.46 -18.32
CA PRO A 33 -8.16 1.95 -17.33
C PRO A 33 -8.90 0.85 -16.54
N ALA A 34 -9.20 -0.28 -17.19
CA ALA A 34 -9.84 -1.42 -16.54
C ALA A 34 -8.91 -2.11 -15.52
N ASP A 35 -7.66 -2.35 -15.91
CA ASP A 35 -6.64 -3.00 -15.09
C ASP A 35 -6.18 -2.10 -13.94
N GLU A 36 -6.07 -0.79 -14.19
CA GLU A 36 -5.79 0.22 -13.17
C GLU A 36 -6.87 0.22 -12.08
N ARG A 37 -8.14 0.15 -12.48
CA ARG A 37 -9.26 0.05 -11.55
C ARG A 37 -9.21 -1.26 -10.76
N ALA A 38 -8.91 -2.39 -11.40
CA ALA A 38 -8.77 -3.68 -10.73
C ALA A 38 -7.62 -3.65 -9.70
N TRP A 39 -6.47 -3.10 -10.08
CA TRP A 39 -5.32 -2.91 -9.22
C TRP A 39 -5.64 -2.03 -8.00
N ARG A 40 -6.32 -0.90 -8.20
CA ARG A 40 -6.74 -0.03 -7.08
C ARG A 40 -7.72 -0.72 -6.14
N LEU A 41 -8.67 -1.49 -6.67
CA LEU A 41 -9.60 -2.27 -5.86
C LEU A 41 -8.87 -3.31 -5.01
N ALA A 42 -7.86 -3.99 -5.57
CA ALA A 42 -7.02 -4.92 -4.82
C ALA A 42 -6.26 -4.21 -3.69
N LEU A 43 -5.69 -3.03 -3.95
CA LEU A 43 -5.02 -2.22 -2.94
C LEU A 43 -5.95 -1.82 -1.79
N VAL A 44 -7.18 -1.37 -2.10
CA VAL A 44 -8.18 -0.99 -1.09
C VAL A 44 -8.61 -2.19 -0.25
N ARG A 45 -8.86 -3.35 -0.88
CA ARG A 45 -9.20 -4.59 -0.16
C ARG A 45 -8.08 -4.98 0.80
N ARG A 46 -6.82 -4.92 0.32
CA ARG A 46 -5.66 -5.19 1.16
C ARG A 46 -5.54 -4.21 2.32
N ALA A 47 -5.85 -2.93 2.11
CA ALA A 47 -5.86 -1.94 3.18
C ALA A 47 -6.88 -2.28 4.28
N ILE A 48 -8.08 -2.74 3.90
CA ILE A 48 -9.11 -3.17 4.86
C ILE A 48 -8.65 -4.39 5.67
N GLU A 49 -8.03 -5.37 5.02
CA GLU A 49 -7.43 -6.52 5.71
C GLU A 49 -6.35 -6.08 6.70
N VAL A 50 -5.44 -5.20 6.26
CA VAL A 50 -4.37 -4.67 7.11
C VAL A 50 -4.96 -3.96 8.33
N LEU A 51 -5.98 -3.12 8.16
CA LEU A 51 -6.66 -2.44 9.27
C LEU A 51 -7.26 -3.43 10.30
N SER A 52 -7.62 -4.63 9.85
CA SER A 52 -8.19 -5.69 10.69
C SER A 52 -7.12 -6.52 11.44
N THR A 53 -5.83 -6.35 11.14
CA THR A 53 -4.74 -7.06 11.83
C THR A 53 -4.48 -6.48 13.21
N ARG A 54 -4.05 -7.31 14.18
CA ARG A 54 -3.67 -6.83 15.52
C ARG A 54 -2.45 -5.90 15.45
N VAL A 55 -2.42 -4.84 16.27
CA VAL A 55 -1.23 -3.98 16.39
C VAL A 55 -0.32 -4.52 17.48
N GLU A 56 0.84 -5.01 17.08
CA GLU A 56 1.94 -5.39 18.00
C GLU A 56 3.09 -4.38 17.94
N GLY A 57 3.19 -3.65 16.83
CA GLY A 57 4.15 -2.58 16.60
C GLY A 57 4.06 -2.06 15.16
N PRO A 58 4.88 -1.06 14.78
CA PRO A 58 4.93 -0.54 13.42
C PRO A 58 5.25 -1.63 12.41
N THR A 59 4.29 -1.97 11.55
CA THR A 59 4.41 -3.07 10.58
C THR A 59 4.26 -2.57 9.16
N LEU A 60 5.19 -2.97 8.29
CA LEU A 60 5.12 -2.74 6.84
C LEU A 60 4.45 -3.94 6.17
N PHE A 61 3.41 -3.66 5.40
CA PHE A 61 2.69 -4.63 4.58
C PHE A 61 2.98 -4.34 3.11
N GLU A 62 3.31 -5.39 2.35
CA GLU A 62 3.45 -5.30 0.90
C GLU A 62 2.06 -5.49 0.23
N PRO A 63 1.82 -4.82 -0.91
CA PRO A 63 0.63 -5.09 -1.72
C PRO A 63 0.70 -6.53 -2.23
N GLN A 64 -0.44 -7.22 -2.25
CA GLN A 64 -0.48 -8.58 -2.80
C GLN A 64 -0.06 -8.52 -4.27
N GLU A 65 0.99 -9.26 -4.65
CA GLU A 65 1.38 -9.41 -6.05
C GLU A 65 0.19 -10.01 -6.80
N ALA A 66 -0.34 -9.26 -7.78
CA ALA A 66 -1.20 -9.85 -8.77
C ALA A 66 -0.29 -10.72 -9.66
N ALA A 67 -0.40 -12.03 -9.48
CA ALA A 67 0.19 -13.03 -10.37
C ALA A 67 -0.36 -12.87 -11.81
#